data_AF-A0A497SQJ5-F1
#
_entry.id   AF-A0A497SQJ5-F1
#
_cell.length_a   1.000
_cell.length_b   1.000
_cell.length_c   1.000
_cell.angle_alpha   90.00
_cell.angle_beta   90.00
_cell.angle_gamma   90.00
#
_symmetry.space_group_name_H-M   'P 1'
#
loop_
_entity.id
_entity.type
_entity.pdbx_description
1 polymer ?
#
loop_
_entity_poly.entity_id
_entity_poly.type
_entity_poly.pdbx_seq_one_letter_code
_entity_poly.pdbx_strand_id
1 'polypeptide(L)'
;MIDEYLKRADEMDERGWRSTAYYLRLDAYYRKFFGNENWVPPSIPPPKPKVNTEIMAKYAEEDEVVDIETRRLKVYVQGWLVEKDTGEPVANAVIKIVSKLDGSEIKEYETTTDEEGEFTQLVEYEADLSEHTVHIDIKFDGMETDEKVYLPSECCFDVKFPERGFKTQIILLGVEKRTKKWNPWLEVFEVAKRFKVKVLDTGWILKPKPEEIAVKVYDKTGRHNLGVKILEDGTVEARGDVYVPGLRSSTYDADCSIEFKPEKKQVEGCRETEKIEFKQNYASWWWAVIIIIIWIISMLLSAP
;
A
#
# COMPACT_ATOMS: atom_id res chain seq x y z
N MET A 1 -7.75 -51.47 53.68
CA MET A 1 -8.45 -51.47 52.38
C MET A 1 -9.07 -50.11 52.09
N ILE A 2 -9.97 -49.55 52.93
CA ILE A 2 -10.55 -48.21 52.70
C ILE A 2 -9.47 -47.11 52.67
N ASP A 3 -8.51 -47.14 53.60
CA ASP A 3 -7.42 -46.15 53.67
C ASP A 3 -6.52 -46.16 52.43
N GLU A 4 -6.43 -47.30 51.74
CA GLU A 4 -5.66 -47.45 50.50
C GLU A 4 -6.36 -46.75 49.32
N TYR A 5 -7.70 -46.83 49.26
CA TYR A 5 -8.49 -46.11 48.25
C TYR A 5 -8.45 -44.60 48.45
N LEU A 6 -8.50 -44.13 49.71
CA LEU A 6 -8.39 -42.70 50.01
C LEU A 6 -6.99 -42.17 49.66
N LYS A 7 -5.93 -42.91 50.03
CA LYS A 7 -4.56 -42.56 49.64
C LYS A 7 -4.39 -42.48 48.13
N ARG A 8 -4.94 -43.46 47.40
CA ARG A 8 -4.89 -43.48 45.93
C ARG A 8 -5.73 -42.35 45.32
N ALA A 9 -6.83 -41.96 45.95
CA ALA A 9 -7.60 -40.80 45.51
C ALA A 9 -6.81 -39.50 45.65
N ASP A 10 -6.09 -39.32 46.76
CA ASP A 10 -5.25 -38.15 47.00
C ASP A 10 -4.11 -38.07 45.96
N GLU A 11 -3.46 -39.20 45.66
CA GLU A 11 -2.46 -39.29 44.58
C GLU A 11 -3.03 -38.91 43.20
N MET A 12 -4.28 -39.28 42.91
CA MET A 12 -4.94 -38.91 41.64
C MET A 12 -5.35 -37.44 41.61
N ASP A 13 -5.75 -36.87 42.76
CA ASP A 13 -6.10 -35.45 42.89
C ASP A 13 -4.86 -34.57 42.68
N GLU A 14 -3.72 -34.96 43.27
CA GLU A 14 -2.41 -34.31 43.07
C GLU A 14 -1.93 -34.36 41.61
N ARG A 15 -2.29 -35.42 40.86
CA ARG A 15 -2.01 -35.56 39.42
C ARG A 15 -3.01 -34.79 38.53
N GLY A 16 -3.97 -34.10 39.13
CA GLY A 16 -5.01 -33.34 38.43
C GLY A 16 -6.19 -34.20 37.92
N TRP A 17 -6.26 -35.48 38.30
CA TRP A 17 -7.31 -36.41 37.86
C TRP A 17 -8.50 -36.37 38.83
N ARG A 18 -9.12 -35.19 38.92
CA ARG A 18 -10.17 -34.89 39.92
C ARG A 18 -11.38 -35.82 39.84
N SER A 19 -11.79 -36.23 38.64
CA SER A 19 -12.90 -37.18 38.45
C SER A 19 -12.55 -38.56 39.00
N THR A 20 -11.37 -39.09 38.68
CA THR A 20 -10.87 -40.36 39.22
C THR A 20 -10.74 -40.30 40.74
N ALA A 21 -10.19 -39.20 41.29
CA ALA A 21 -10.09 -38.99 42.73
C ALA A 21 -11.48 -38.97 43.41
N TYR A 22 -12.44 -38.27 42.83
CA TYR A 22 -13.83 -38.24 43.29
C TYR A 22 -14.45 -39.64 43.34
N TYR A 23 -14.31 -40.44 42.28
CA TYR A 23 -14.86 -41.80 42.25
C TYR A 23 -14.16 -42.76 43.22
N LEU A 24 -12.85 -42.63 43.42
CA LEU A 24 -12.14 -43.42 44.43
C LEU A 24 -12.58 -43.06 45.85
N ARG A 25 -12.81 -41.77 46.15
CA ARG A 25 -13.39 -41.33 47.43
C ARG A 25 -14.82 -41.81 47.59
N LEU A 26 -15.63 -41.78 46.53
CA LEU A 26 -17.01 -42.29 46.52
C LEU A 26 -17.05 -43.80 46.78
N ASP A 27 -16.19 -44.58 46.09
CA ASP A 27 -16.06 -46.04 46.27
C ASP A 27 -15.62 -46.38 47.71
N ALA A 28 -14.63 -45.66 48.25
CA ALA A 28 -14.20 -45.80 49.64
C ALA A 28 -15.34 -45.53 50.64
N TYR A 29 -16.14 -44.49 50.38
CA TYR A 29 -17.27 -44.12 51.23
C TYR A 29 -18.39 -45.15 51.17
N TYR A 30 -18.74 -45.63 49.97
CA TYR A 30 -19.78 -46.65 49.79
C TYR A 30 -19.40 -47.98 50.46
N ARG A 31 -18.15 -48.45 50.31
CA ARG A 31 -17.67 -49.67 50.97
C ARG A 31 -17.66 -49.56 52.50
N LYS A 32 -17.38 -48.36 53.02
CA LYS A 32 -17.45 -48.09 54.47
C LYS A 32 -18.88 -48.22 55.01
N PHE A 33 -19.87 -47.78 54.24
CA PHE A 33 -21.27 -47.72 54.69
C PHE A 33 -22.09 -48.98 54.40
N PHE A 34 -21.88 -49.63 53.24
CA PHE A 34 -22.75 -50.71 52.77
C PHE A 34 -22.09 -52.09 52.78
N GLY A 35 -20.81 -52.18 53.16
CA GLY A 35 -20.04 -53.42 53.06
C GLY A 35 -19.70 -53.80 51.62
N ASN A 36 -18.91 -54.87 51.44
CA ASN A 36 -18.36 -55.25 50.13
C ASN A 36 -19.34 -56.02 49.22
N GLU A 37 -20.52 -56.43 49.70
CA GLU A 37 -21.27 -57.53 49.06
C GLU A 37 -22.13 -57.13 47.86
N ASN A 38 -22.42 -55.84 47.62
CA ASN A 38 -23.33 -55.42 46.55
C ASN A 38 -22.87 -54.20 45.73
N TRP A 39 -21.62 -53.76 45.89
CA TRP A 39 -21.13 -52.58 45.18
C TRP A 39 -20.29 -52.95 43.96
N VAL A 40 -20.82 -52.64 42.77
CA VAL A 40 -20.05 -52.61 41.53
C VAL A 40 -19.59 -51.17 41.35
N PRO A 41 -18.28 -50.87 41.45
CA PRO A 41 -17.80 -49.51 41.27
C PRO A 41 -18.21 -49.02 39.86
N PRO A 42 -18.70 -47.78 39.74
CA PRO A 42 -18.96 -47.20 38.44
C PRO A 42 -17.68 -47.23 37.61
N SER A 43 -17.80 -47.66 36.35
CA SER A 43 -16.70 -47.67 35.38
C SER A 43 -16.06 -46.29 35.34
N ILE A 44 -14.87 -46.14 35.92
CA ILE A 44 -14.09 -44.90 35.84
C ILE A 44 -13.65 -44.76 34.38
N PRO A 45 -14.14 -43.76 33.62
CA PRO A 45 -13.60 -43.54 32.28
C PRO A 45 -12.11 -43.24 32.41
N PRO A 46 -11.25 -43.87 31.59
CA PRO A 46 -9.82 -43.60 31.63
C PRO A 46 -9.55 -42.10 31.43
N PRO A 47 -8.47 -41.54 32.02
CA PRO A 47 -8.11 -40.15 31.80
C PRO A 47 -7.94 -39.90 30.30
N LYS A 48 -8.53 -38.81 29.80
CA LYS A 48 -8.40 -38.43 28.39
C LYS A 48 -6.92 -38.23 28.06
N PRO A 49 -6.41 -38.81 26.97
CA PRO A 49 -5.04 -38.58 26.52
C PRO A 49 -4.82 -37.09 26.23
N LYS A 50 -3.68 -36.58 26.71
CA LYS A 50 -3.20 -35.23 26.38
C LYS A 50 -2.39 -35.31 25.09
N VAL A 51 -2.72 -34.48 24.12
CA VAL A 51 -2.11 -34.50 22.79
C VAL A 51 -1.42 -33.17 22.52
N ASN A 52 -0.17 -33.23 22.07
CA ASN A 52 0.58 -32.05 21.66
C ASN A 52 0.05 -31.57 20.30
N THR A 53 -0.13 -30.25 20.15
CA THR A 53 -0.53 -29.64 18.89
C THR A 53 0.61 -28.82 18.29
N GLU A 54 0.56 -28.62 16.98
CA GLU A 54 1.48 -27.78 16.23
C GLU A 54 0.70 -26.87 15.28
N ILE A 55 1.03 -25.58 15.28
CA ILE A 55 0.49 -24.60 14.34
C ILE A 55 1.50 -24.39 13.22
N MET A 56 1.07 -24.67 11.98
CA MET A 56 1.84 -24.39 10.79
C MET A 56 1.16 -23.26 10.03
N ALA A 57 1.71 -22.05 10.10
CA ALA A 57 1.14 -20.88 9.43
C ALA A 57 2.12 -20.27 8.44
N LYS A 58 1.58 -19.74 7.34
CA LYS A 58 2.30 -18.98 6.32
C LYS A 58 1.45 -17.80 5.88
N TYR A 59 2.08 -16.84 5.23
CA TYR A 59 1.36 -15.79 4.53
C TYR A 59 1.33 -16.07 3.03
N ALA A 60 0.23 -15.71 2.37
CA ALA A 60 0.13 -15.69 0.91
C ALA A 60 0.34 -14.26 0.40
N GLU A 61 1.22 -14.10 -0.59
CA GLU A 61 1.40 -12.86 -1.32
C GLU A 61 0.39 -12.80 -2.46
N GLU A 62 -0.55 -11.86 -2.40
CA GLU A 62 -1.37 -11.48 -3.56
C GLU A 62 -0.84 -10.19 -4.20
N ASP A 63 -0.94 -10.11 -5.51
CA ASP A 63 -0.66 -8.89 -6.27
C ASP A 63 -1.74 -7.83 -6.00
N GLU A 64 -1.43 -6.84 -5.15
CA GLU A 64 -2.36 -5.76 -4.83
C GLU A 64 -2.41 -4.63 -5.86
N VAL A 65 -3.62 -4.08 -6.02
CA VAL A 65 -3.85 -2.75 -6.59
C VAL A 65 -3.35 -1.70 -5.59
N VAL A 66 -2.20 -1.10 -5.88
CA VAL A 66 -1.58 -0.06 -5.03
C VAL A 66 -2.47 1.20 -4.93
N ASP A 67 -2.53 1.84 -3.78
CA ASP A 67 -2.97 3.22 -3.65
C ASP A 67 -1.79 4.01 -3.09
N ILE A 68 -1.39 5.08 -3.77
CA ILE A 68 -0.15 5.82 -3.49
C ILE A 68 -0.31 6.75 -2.27
N GLU A 69 -1.55 7.09 -1.92
CA GLU A 69 -1.85 7.97 -0.78
C GLU A 69 -2.10 7.15 0.49
N THR A 70 -2.81 6.04 0.38
CA THR A 70 -3.12 5.13 1.48
C THR A 70 -2.97 3.70 1.01
N ARG A 71 -1.75 3.17 0.99
CA ARG A 71 -1.57 1.76 0.64
C ARG A 71 -2.20 0.92 1.74
N ARG A 72 -3.12 0.03 1.37
CA ARG A 72 -3.55 -1.02 2.27
C ARG A 72 -2.57 -2.17 2.12
N LEU A 73 -1.86 -2.52 3.19
CA LEU A 73 -1.09 -3.76 3.26
C LEU A 73 -2.06 -4.87 3.66
N LYS A 74 -2.29 -5.82 2.76
CA LYS A 74 -3.01 -7.05 3.09
C LYS A 74 -2.05 -8.20 3.32
N VAL A 75 -2.25 -8.90 4.41
CA VAL A 75 -1.61 -10.17 4.70
C VAL A 75 -2.71 -11.22 4.85
N TYR A 76 -2.72 -12.19 3.94
CA TYR A 76 -3.55 -13.38 4.08
C TYR A 76 -2.77 -14.41 4.88
N VAL A 77 -3.15 -14.59 6.14
CA VAL A 77 -2.60 -15.61 7.03
C VAL A 77 -3.38 -16.89 6.77
N GLN A 78 -2.69 -17.93 6.30
CA GLN A 78 -3.25 -19.27 6.11
C GLN A 78 -2.43 -20.25 6.94
N GLY A 79 -3.10 -21.13 7.67
CA GLY A 79 -2.40 -22.14 8.46
C GLY A 79 -3.25 -23.34 8.82
N TRP A 80 -2.58 -24.32 9.42
CA TRP A 80 -3.16 -25.58 9.86
C TRP A 80 -2.82 -25.82 11.33
N LEU A 81 -3.80 -26.32 12.09
CA LEU A 81 -3.60 -26.86 13.43
C LEU A 81 -3.68 -28.39 13.36
N VAL A 82 -2.58 -29.05 13.70
CA VAL A 82 -2.47 -30.51 13.65
C VAL A 82 -1.97 -31.09 14.96
N GLU A 83 -2.32 -32.35 15.21
CA GLU A 83 -1.68 -33.15 16.24
C GLU A 83 -0.22 -33.41 15.87
N LYS A 84 0.71 -33.09 16.77
CA LYS A 84 2.15 -33.20 16.52
C LYS A 84 2.60 -34.64 16.26
N ASP A 85 1.97 -35.60 16.91
CA ASP A 85 2.39 -37.00 16.89
C ASP A 85 1.78 -37.78 15.71
N THR A 86 0.55 -37.44 15.29
CA THR A 86 -0.21 -38.18 14.26
C THR A 86 -0.35 -37.40 12.95
N GLY A 87 -0.23 -36.07 12.99
CA GLY A 87 -0.57 -35.19 11.87
C GLY A 87 -2.07 -35.06 11.63
N GLU A 88 -2.93 -35.58 12.52
CA GLU A 88 -4.38 -35.46 12.40
C GLU A 88 -4.82 -33.99 12.57
N PRO A 89 -5.78 -33.51 11.75
CA PRO A 89 -6.27 -32.15 11.86
C PRO A 89 -7.09 -31.94 13.13
N VAL A 90 -6.94 -30.75 13.73
CA VAL A 90 -7.71 -30.36 14.91
C VAL A 90 -8.80 -29.38 14.49
N ALA A 91 -10.01 -29.88 14.31
CA ALA A 91 -11.17 -29.10 13.89
C ALA A 91 -11.84 -28.33 15.04
N ASN A 92 -12.53 -27.23 14.71
CA ASN A 92 -13.29 -26.38 15.63
C ASN A 92 -12.45 -25.74 16.76
N ALA A 93 -11.14 -25.61 16.57
CA ALA A 93 -10.24 -24.98 17.51
C ALA A 93 -10.22 -23.46 17.29
N VAL A 94 -10.28 -22.71 18.40
CA VAL A 94 -10.21 -21.24 18.37
C VAL A 94 -8.75 -20.79 18.31
N ILE A 95 -8.38 -20.10 17.24
CA ILE A 95 -7.06 -19.53 16.99
C ILE A 95 -7.13 -18.01 17.18
N LYS A 96 -6.24 -17.48 18.02
CA LYS A 96 -6.05 -16.05 18.22
C LYS A 96 -4.85 -15.58 17.41
N ILE A 97 -5.05 -14.54 16.62
CA ILE A 97 -4.01 -13.94 15.77
C ILE A 97 -3.83 -12.50 16.23
N VAL A 98 -2.65 -12.20 16.77
CA VAL A 98 -2.24 -10.86 17.15
C VAL A 98 -1.26 -10.38 16.09
N SER A 99 -1.55 -9.25 15.47
CA SER A 99 -0.68 -8.67 14.46
C SER A 99 -0.28 -7.26 14.85
N LYS A 100 0.93 -6.87 14.46
CA LYS A 100 1.49 -5.56 14.75
C LYS A 100 2.30 -5.07 13.56
N LEU A 101 1.87 -3.95 12.98
CA LEU A 101 2.66 -3.17 12.02
C LEU A 101 3.61 -2.23 12.79
N ASP A 102 4.82 -2.03 12.27
CA ASP A 102 5.82 -1.11 12.83
C ASP A 102 5.21 0.25 13.20
N GLY A 103 5.30 0.62 14.49
CA GLY A 103 4.81 1.89 15.01
C GLY A 103 3.29 2.07 15.04
N SER A 104 2.51 1.05 14.70
CA SER A 104 1.03 1.10 14.67
C SER A 104 0.40 0.38 15.86
N GLU A 105 -0.93 0.51 15.97
CA GLU A 105 -1.73 -0.23 16.96
C GLU A 105 -1.72 -1.74 16.69
N ILE A 106 -1.80 -2.51 17.77
CA ILE A 106 -1.91 -3.97 17.72
C ILE A 106 -3.34 -4.32 17.29
N LYS A 107 -3.48 -5.24 16.34
CA LYS A 107 -4.77 -5.79 15.90
C LYS A 107 -4.91 -7.23 16.33
N GLU A 108 -6.00 -7.54 16.99
CA GLU A 108 -6.35 -8.88 17.43
C GLU A 108 -7.49 -9.44 16.57
N TYR A 109 -7.34 -10.69 16.14
CA TYR A 109 -8.30 -11.44 15.36
C TYR A 109 -8.52 -12.81 16.01
N GLU A 110 -9.72 -13.35 15.83
CA GLU A 110 -10.08 -14.69 16.30
C GLU A 110 -10.72 -15.44 15.14
N THR A 111 -10.23 -16.64 14.87
CA THR A 111 -10.75 -17.52 13.82
C THR A 111 -10.86 -18.95 14.33
N THR A 112 -11.66 -19.77 13.67
CA THR A 112 -11.90 -21.16 14.06
C THR A 112 -11.43 -22.09 12.95
N THR A 113 -10.75 -23.17 13.31
CA THR A 113 -10.32 -24.17 12.33
C THR A 113 -11.50 -24.97 11.76
N ASP A 114 -11.43 -25.28 10.47
CA ASP A 114 -12.42 -26.11 9.79
C ASP A 114 -12.20 -27.62 10.03
N GLU A 115 -12.93 -28.48 9.31
CA GLU A 115 -12.83 -29.95 9.43
C GLU A 115 -11.43 -30.50 9.05
N GLU A 116 -10.68 -29.77 8.23
CA GLU A 116 -9.30 -30.11 7.83
C GLU A 116 -8.26 -29.45 8.74
N GLY A 117 -8.70 -28.80 9.83
CA GLY A 117 -7.81 -28.09 10.76
C GLY A 117 -7.24 -26.81 10.16
N GLU A 118 -7.75 -26.35 9.01
CA GLU A 118 -7.29 -25.17 8.31
C GLU A 118 -7.97 -23.91 8.85
N PHE A 119 -7.23 -22.80 8.85
CA PHE A 119 -7.76 -21.48 9.12
C PHE A 119 -7.18 -20.45 8.14
N THR A 120 -8.00 -19.47 7.78
CA THR A 120 -7.58 -18.32 6.98
C THR A 120 -8.06 -17.03 7.65
N GLN A 121 -7.18 -16.03 7.73
CA GLN A 121 -7.50 -14.71 8.26
C GLN A 121 -6.84 -13.62 7.41
N LEU A 122 -7.63 -12.62 7.03
CA LEU A 122 -7.13 -11.41 6.39
C LEU A 122 -6.77 -10.36 7.46
N VAL A 123 -5.53 -9.88 7.40
CA VAL A 123 -5.02 -8.77 8.21
C VAL A 123 -4.76 -7.59 7.29
N GLU A 124 -5.38 -6.44 7.57
CA GLU A 124 -5.25 -5.23 6.74
C GLU A 124 -4.67 -4.08 7.56
N TYR A 125 -3.71 -3.34 7.01
CA TYR A 125 -3.18 -2.10 7.58
C TYR A 125 -3.18 -0.97 6.55
N GLU A 126 -3.42 0.26 6.99
CA GLU A 126 -3.16 1.44 6.17
C GLU A 126 -1.73 1.90 6.47
N ALA A 127 -0.87 1.86 5.46
CA ALA A 127 0.55 2.21 5.57
C ALA A 127 1.00 3.02 4.36
N ASP A 128 2.11 3.74 4.51
CA ASP A 128 2.78 4.41 3.40
C ASP A 128 3.73 3.45 2.65
N LEU A 129 4.43 3.97 1.64
CA LEU A 129 5.25 3.18 0.71
C LEU A 129 6.67 2.91 1.22
N SER A 130 6.97 3.26 2.48
CA SER A 130 8.24 2.92 3.11
C SER A 130 8.35 1.42 3.39
N GLU A 131 9.55 1.00 3.81
CA GLU A 131 9.74 -0.34 4.35
C GLU A 131 8.91 -0.51 5.62
N HIS A 132 8.17 -1.63 5.68
CA HIS A 132 7.31 -1.98 6.80
C HIS A 132 7.47 -3.46 7.13
N THR A 133 7.50 -3.80 8.41
CA THR A 133 7.43 -5.17 8.90
C THR A 133 6.13 -5.36 9.68
N VAL A 134 5.40 -6.42 9.35
CA VAL A 134 4.23 -6.87 10.11
C VAL A 134 4.63 -8.11 10.89
N HIS A 135 4.65 -8.00 12.21
CA HIS A 135 4.83 -9.13 13.12
C HIS A 135 3.48 -9.79 13.36
N ILE A 136 3.40 -11.12 13.22
CA ILE A 136 2.18 -11.89 13.43
C ILE A 136 2.46 -12.99 14.44
N ASP A 137 1.74 -12.95 15.55
CA ASP A 137 1.69 -13.97 16.59
C ASP A 137 0.37 -14.74 16.49
N ILE A 138 0.47 -16.07 16.44
CA ILE A 138 -0.68 -16.97 16.34
C ILE A 138 -0.65 -17.89 17.54
N LYS A 139 -1.76 -17.95 18.27
CA LYS A 139 -1.87 -18.68 19.53
C LYS A 139 -3.13 -19.53 19.57
N PHE A 140 -2.95 -20.77 20.00
CA PHE A 140 -4.01 -21.70 20.38
C PHE A 140 -3.92 -21.95 21.89
N ASP A 141 -5.00 -21.68 22.62
CA ASP A 141 -5.03 -21.79 24.10
C ASP A 141 -5.32 -23.23 24.60
N GLY A 142 -5.48 -24.21 23.70
CA GLY A 142 -5.86 -25.58 24.03
C GLY A 142 -7.37 -25.81 23.97
N MET A 143 -7.78 -27.08 23.82
CA MET A 143 -9.18 -27.49 23.69
C MET A 143 -9.39 -28.87 24.30
N GLU A 144 -10.50 -29.08 25.00
CA GLU A 144 -10.91 -30.40 25.49
C GLU A 144 -12.10 -30.91 24.67
N THR A 145 -11.97 -32.12 24.12
CA THR A 145 -13.05 -32.86 23.46
C THR A 145 -13.48 -34.04 24.32
N ASP A 146 -14.52 -34.76 23.90
CA ASP A 146 -14.96 -35.97 24.60
C ASP A 146 -13.89 -37.06 24.65
N GLU A 147 -12.98 -37.07 23.69
CA GLU A 147 -11.95 -38.10 23.54
C GLU A 147 -10.56 -37.67 24.02
N LYS A 148 -10.16 -36.41 23.79
CA LYS A 148 -8.77 -35.95 23.92
C LYS A 148 -8.70 -34.56 24.56
N VAL A 149 -7.53 -34.21 25.11
CA VAL A 149 -7.20 -32.84 25.54
C VAL A 149 -6.05 -32.33 24.67
N TYR A 150 -6.33 -31.36 23.81
CA TYR A 150 -5.34 -30.68 22.98
C TYR A 150 -4.61 -29.61 23.78
N LEU A 151 -3.27 -29.71 23.80
CA LEU A 151 -2.42 -28.76 24.50
C LEU A 151 -2.24 -27.46 23.70
N PRO A 152 -1.95 -26.32 24.38
CA PRO A 152 -1.71 -25.04 23.73
C PRO A 152 -0.49 -25.08 22.79
N SER A 153 -0.52 -24.25 21.75
CA SER A 153 0.58 -24.07 20.81
C SER A 153 0.63 -22.62 20.30
N GLU A 154 1.82 -22.18 19.88
CA GLU A 154 2.06 -20.83 19.38
C GLU A 154 3.03 -20.84 18.19
N CYS A 155 2.86 -19.88 17.29
CA CYS A 155 3.71 -19.66 16.12
C CYS A 155 3.81 -18.16 15.86
N CYS A 156 4.98 -17.68 15.44
CA CYS A 156 5.18 -16.29 15.05
C CYS A 156 5.99 -16.20 13.76
N PHE A 157 5.69 -15.21 12.93
CA PHE A 157 6.49 -14.87 11.76
C PHE A 157 6.39 -13.39 11.40
N ASP A 158 7.41 -12.92 10.67
CA ASP A 158 7.49 -11.56 10.18
C ASP A 158 7.22 -11.51 8.68
N VAL A 159 6.38 -10.58 8.26
CA VAL A 159 6.15 -10.26 6.85
C VAL A 159 6.80 -8.92 6.54
N LYS A 160 7.78 -8.93 5.64
CA LYS A 160 8.50 -7.72 5.22
C LYS A 160 7.90 -7.19 3.93
N PHE A 161 7.46 -5.94 3.98
CA PHE A 161 7.05 -5.17 2.82
C PHE A 161 8.19 -4.22 2.46
N PRO A 162 9.00 -4.52 1.43
CA PRO A 162 10.11 -3.66 1.05
C PRO A 162 9.59 -2.32 0.50
N GLU A 163 10.42 -1.29 0.64
CA GLU A 163 10.18 0.00 0.01
C GLU A 163 10.02 -0.19 -1.51
N ARG A 164 8.90 0.31 -2.07
CA ARG A 164 8.66 0.30 -3.51
C ARG A 164 8.93 1.68 -4.08
N GLY A 165 9.99 1.77 -4.89
CA GLY A 165 10.25 2.93 -5.73
C GLY A 165 9.39 2.92 -6.99
N PHE A 166 8.86 4.07 -7.38
CA PHE A 166 8.08 4.24 -8.62
C PHE A 166 8.84 5.10 -9.62
N LYS A 167 8.99 4.58 -10.84
CA LYS A 167 9.51 5.39 -11.94
C LYS A 167 8.41 6.22 -12.57
N THR A 168 8.69 7.49 -12.85
CA THR A 168 7.71 8.39 -13.45
C THR A 168 8.11 8.88 -14.84
N GLN A 169 7.11 9.29 -15.60
CA GLN A 169 7.25 9.85 -16.94
C GLN A 169 6.30 11.04 -17.09
N ILE A 170 6.76 12.11 -17.74
CA ILE A 170 5.90 13.23 -18.14
C ILE A 170 5.18 12.87 -19.47
N ILE A 171 3.85 12.95 -19.48
CA ILE A 171 3.02 12.85 -20.68
C ILE A 171 2.58 14.25 -21.09
N LEU A 172 3.06 14.67 -22.25
CA LEU A 172 2.69 15.94 -22.85
C LEU A 172 1.27 15.86 -23.43
N LEU A 173 0.37 16.76 -22.99
CA LEU A 173 -0.98 16.85 -23.54
C LEU A 173 -1.07 17.86 -24.67
N GLY A 174 -0.32 18.96 -24.57
CA GLY A 174 -0.29 19.98 -25.63
C GLY A 174 0.36 21.30 -25.21
N VAL A 175 0.49 22.20 -26.20
CA VAL A 175 0.95 23.58 -26.02
C VAL A 175 -0.10 24.51 -26.63
N GLU A 176 -0.67 25.41 -25.85
CA GLU A 176 -1.43 26.55 -26.36
C GLU A 176 -0.53 27.79 -26.42
N LYS A 177 -0.64 28.56 -27.51
CA LYS A 177 0.10 29.79 -27.75
C LYS A 177 -0.89 30.89 -28.08
N ARG A 178 -0.89 31.99 -27.34
CA ARG A 178 -1.74 33.17 -27.60
C ARG A 178 -0.91 34.43 -27.67
N THR A 179 -1.07 35.22 -28.72
CA THR A 179 -0.39 36.51 -28.82
C THR A 179 -1.04 37.50 -27.86
N LYS A 180 -0.27 38.00 -26.89
CA LYS A 180 -0.76 38.91 -25.84
C LYS A 180 -0.54 40.38 -26.20
N LYS A 181 0.65 40.68 -26.73
CA LYS A 181 1.01 42.02 -27.20
C LYS A 181 1.85 41.92 -28.46
N TRP A 182 1.42 42.65 -29.48
CA TRP A 182 2.16 42.78 -30.71
C TRP A 182 3.01 44.05 -30.69
N ASN A 183 4.29 43.91 -31.03
CA ASN A 183 5.22 45.01 -31.32
C ASN A 183 6.14 44.54 -32.46
N PRO A 184 6.38 45.36 -33.50
CA PRO A 184 7.26 45.01 -34.62
C PRO A 184 8.61 44.42 -34.22
N TRP A 185 9.14 44.81 -33.06
CA TRP A 185 10.47 44.40 -32.59
C TRP A 185 10.43 43.20 -31.63
N LEU A 186 9.34 43.02 -30.88
CA LEU A 186 9.22 42.00 -29.82
C LEU A 186 7.76 41.57 -29.62
N GLU A 187 7.42 40.38 -30.08
CA GLU A 187 6.11 39.79 -29.84
C GLU A 187 6.08 39.07 -28.49
N VAL A 188 5.04 39.32 -27.70
CA VAL A 188 4.84 38.62 -26.43
C VAL A 188 3.76 37.56 -26.62
N PHE A 189 4.16 36.30 -26.43
CA PHE A 189 3.25 35.16 -26.45
C PHE A 189 2.98 34.70 -25.01
N GLU A 190 1.71 34.57 -24.67
CA GLU A 190 1.31 33.76 -23.53
C GLU A 190 1.37 32.29 -23.96
N VAL A 191 2.22 31.52 -23.28
CA VAL A 191 2.38 30.08 -23.49
C VAL A 191 1.70 29.35 -22.35
N ALA A 192 0.79 28.44 -22.68
CA ALA A 192 0.19 27.52 -21.72
C ALA A 192 0.58 26.08 -22.10
N LYS A 193 1.39 25.45 -21.27
CA LYS A 193 1.81 24.06 -21.42
C LYS A 193 0.95 23.16 -20.54
N ARG A 194 0.40 22.09 -21.11
CA ARG A 194 -0.36 21.09 -20.35
C ARG A 194 0.30 19.73 -20.45
N PHE A 195 0.45 19.08 -19.31
CA PHE A 195 1.02 17.73 -19.20
C PHE A 195 0.50 17.01 -17.95
N LYS A 196 0.74 15.70 -17.89
CA LYS A 196 0.47 14.84 -16.74
C LYS A 196 1.75 14.12 -16.34
N VAL A 197 1.88 13.75 -15.08
CA VAL A 197 2.96 12.89 -14.61
C VAL A 197 2.37 11.49 -14.42
N LYS A 198 2.95 10.48 -15.06
CA LYS A 198 2.49 9.10 -15.05
C LYS A 198 3.52 8.19 -14.38
N VAL A 199 3.06 7.24 -13.57
CA VAL A 199 3.89 6.14 -13.05
C VAL A 199 4.02 5.08 -14.15
N LEU A 200 5.24 4.67 -14.48
CA LEU A 200 5.51 3.74 -15.57
C LEU A 200 4.94 2.34 -15.31
N ASP A 201 5.13 1.83 -14.09
CA ASP A 201 4.80 0.43 -13.76
C ASP A 201 3.28 0.19 -13.70
N THR A 202 2.53 1.12 -13.10
CA THR A 202 1.07 0.99 -12.92
C THR A 202 0.26 1.72 -13.97
N GLY A 203 0.86 2.70 -14.63
CA GLY A 203 0.22 3.56 -15.60
C GLY A 203 -0.62 4.71 -15.04
N TRP A 204 -0.56 4.97 -13.73
CA TRP A 204 -1.41 5.96 -13.07
C TRP A 204 -0.91 7.39 -13.20
N ILE A 205 -1.84 8.33 -13.15
CA ILE A 205 -1.55 9.76 -13.16
C ILE A 205 -1.36 10.25 -11.72
N LEU A 206 -0.19 10.79 -11.44
CA LEU A 206 0.11 11.47 -10.17
C LEU A 206 -0.50 12.87 -10.18
N LYS A 207 -0.96 13.32 -9.00
CA LYS A 207 -1.30 14.72 -8.73
C LYS A 207 -0.14 15.36 -7.96
N PRO A 208 0.83 15.99 -8.65
CA PRO A 208 1.96 16.61 -7.95
C PRO A 208 1.50 17.82 -7.13
N LYS A 209 2.36 18.34 -6.27
CA LYS A 209 2.20 19.70 -5.73
C LYS A 209 2.79 20.71 -6.71
N PRO A 210 2.31 21.97 -6.74
CA PRO A 210 2.89 23.00 -7.61
C PRO A 210 4.39 23.21 -7.39
N GLU A 211 4.87 23.00 -6.17
CA GLU A 211 6.28 23.16 -5.76
C GLU A 211 7.19 22.03 -6.28
N GLU A 212 6.61 20.85 -6.57
CA GLU A 212 7.34 19.70 -7.13
C GLU A 212 7.58 19.84 -8.63
N ILE A 213 7.00 20.86 -9.28
CA ILE A 213 7.07 21.05 -10.71
C ILE A 213 7.81 22.33 -11.04
N ALA A 214 8.82 22.22 -11.91
CA ALA A 214 9.47 23.37 -12.51
C ALA A 214 9.37 23.32 -14.03
N VAL A 215 8.72 24.34 -14.61
CA VAL A 215 8.65 24.52 -16.07
C VAL A 215 9.39 25.78 -16.47
N LYS A 216 10.41 25.60 -17.30
CA LYS A 216 11.34 26.66 -17.71
C LYS A 216 11.39 26.71 -19.23
N VAL A 217 11.11 27.88 -19.79
CA VAL A 217 11.30 28.14 -21.22
C VAL A 217 12.58 28.93 -21.39
N TYR A 218 13.48 28.41 -22.22
CA TYR A 218 14.73 29.04 -22.60
C TYR A 218 14.61 29.55 -24.03
N ASP A 219 14.85 30.83 -24.18
CA ASP A 219 14.82 31.50 -25.46
C ASP A 219 16.07 32.40 -25.59
N LYS A 220 16.20 33.15 -26.68
CA LYS A 220 17.37 34.03 -26.90
C LYS A 220 17.41 35.23 -25.95
N THR A 221 16.30 35.59 -25.33
CA THR A 221 16.17 36.68 -24.35
C THR A 221 16.50 36.22 -22.94
N GLY A 222 16.42 34.91 -22.67
CA GLY A 222 16.87 34.30 -21.43
C GLY A 222 15.93 33.19 -20.95
N ARG A 223 15.90 33.01 -19.63
CA ARG A 223 15.08 32.00 -18.95
C ARG A 223 13.78 32.62 -18.44
N HIS A 224 12.66 32.01 -18.81
CA HIS A 224 11.32 32.35 -18.34
C HIS A 224 10.76 31.20 -17.51
N ASN A 225 10.37 31.48 -16.27
CA ASN A 225 9.71 30.49 -15.42
C ASN A 225 8.20 30.60 -15.64
N LEU A 226 7.55 29.48 -15.99
CA LEU A 226 6.10 29.45 -16.11
C LEU A 226 5.49 29.21 -14.72
N GLY A 227 4.43 29.94 -14.39
CA GLY A 227 3.63 29.70 -13.20
C GLY A 227 2.85 28.40 -13.35
N VAL A 228 2.91 27.53 -12.34
CA VAL A 228 2.31 26.20 -12.36
C VAL A 228 0.98 26.22 -11.61
N LYS A 229 -0.06 25.67 -12.24
CA LYS A 229 -1.35 25.37 -11.64
C LYS A 229 -1.71 23.91 -11.90
N ILE A 230 -2.29 23.25 -10.91
CA ILE A 230 -2.69 21.85 -11.00
C ILE A 230 -4.21 21.78 -10.98
N LEU A 231 -4.78 21.09 -11.97
CA LEU A 231 -6.22 20.88 -12.11
C LEU A 231 -6.68 19.66 -11.30
N GLU A 232 -7.98 19.57 -11.05
CA GLU A 232 -8.58 18.49 -10.23
C GLU A 232 -8.30 17.09 -10.77
N ASP A 233 -8.14 16.95 -12.10
CA ASP A 233 -7.88 15.70 -12.81
C ASP A 233 -6.38 15.32 -12.85
N GLY A 234 -5.52 16.05 -12.13
CA GLY A 234 -4.07 15.87 -12.10
C GLY A 234 -3.32 16.48 -13.30
N THR A 235 -4.02 17.17 -14.20
CA THR A 235 -3.34 17.92 -15.27
C THR A 235 -2.57 19.09 -14.69
N VAL A 236 -1.30 19.19 -15.06
CA VAL A 236 -0.44 20.33 -14.75
C VAL A 236 -0.54 21.33 -15.91
N GLU A 237 -0.96 22.55 -15.59
CA GLU A 237 -1.00 23.69 -16.50
C GLU A 237 0.05 24.72 -16.09
N ALA A 238 1.10 24.87 -16.90
CA ALA A 238 2.15 25.84 -16.70
C ALA A 238 1.98 27.02 -17.68
N ARG A 239 1.80 28.23 -17.16
CA ARG A 239 1.54 29.45 -17.94
C ARG A 239 2.56 30.55 -17.70
N GLY A 240 2.92 31.28 -18.75
CA GLY A 240 3.78 32.45 -18.64
C GLY A 240 4.01 33.14 -19.97
N ASP A 241 4.57 34.35 -19.89
CA ASP A 241 4.90 35.15 -21.07
C ASP A 241 6.28 34.74 -21.60
N VAL A 242 6.38 34.55 -22.92
CA VAL A 242 7.62 34.25 -23.65
C VAL A 242 7.82 35.34 -24.70
N TYR A 243 9.07 35.82 -24.82
CA TYR A 243 9.40 36.99 -25.64
C TYR A 243 10.08 36.55 -26.93
N VAL A 244 9.37 36.73 -28.04
CA VAL A 244 9.80 36.28 -29.37
C VAL A 244 10.23 37.50 -30.19
N PRO A 245 11.47 37.55 -30.72
CA PRO A 245 11.90 38.64 -31.59
C PRO A 245 11.06 38.69 -32.86
N GLY A 246 10.41 39.82 -33.16
CA GLY A 246 9.37 39.93 -34.21
C GLY A 246 9.86 39.98 -35.68
N LEU A 247 11.17 40.14 -35.92
CA LEU A 247 11.75 40.36 -37.25
C LEU A 247 12.68 39.22 -37.69
N ARG A 248 12.14 38.03 -37.96
CA ARG A 248 12.91 36.95 -38.60
C ARG A 248 12.13 36.29 -39.73
N SER A 249 12.88 35.70 -40.65
CA SER A 249 12.36 35.02 -41.85
C SER A 249 12.02 33.54 -41.62
N SER A 250 12.14 33.03 -40.38
CA SER A 250 11.99 31.62 -40.04
C SER A 250 11.15 31.42 -38.78
N THR A 251 10.79 30.16 -38.47
CA THR A 251 10.29 29.78 -37.15
C THR A 251 11.29 30.18 -36.07
N TYR A 252 10.75 30.53 -34.90
CA TYR A 252 11.54 30.74 -33.70
C TYR A 252 11.27 29.62 -32.72
N ASP A 253 12.31 28.88 -32.37
CA ASP A 253 12.19 27.75 -31.45
C ASP A 253 12.66 28.19 -30.06
N ALA A 254 11.86 27.87 -29.04
CA ALA A 254 12.25 28.00 -27.64
C ALA A 254 12.30 26.62 -27.00
N ASP A 255 13.33 26.36 -26.20
CA ASP A 255 13.48 25.08 -25.50
C ASP A 255 12.69 25.12 -24.19
N CYS A 256 11.70 24.25 -24.04
CA CYS A 256 10.92 24.09 -22.83
C CYS A 256 11.43 22.88 -22.05
N SER A 257 11.94 23.10 -20.84
CA SER A 257 12.32 22.05 -19.90
C SER A 257 11.25 21.93 -18.83
N ILE A 258 10.68 20.73 -18.71
CA ILE A 258 9.73 20.35 -17.66
C ILE A 258 10.48 19.41 -16.72
N GLU A 259 10.42 19.71 -15.42
CA GLU A 259 11.12 18.95 -14.39
C GLU A 259 10.13 18.65 -13.26
N PHE A 260 9.97 17.37 -12.92
CA PHE A 260 9.21 16.90 -11.77
C PHE A 260 10.18 16.39 -10.70
N LYS A 261 10.16 17.05 -9.54
CA LYS A 261 10.94 16.74 -8.34
C LYS A 261 9.98 16.40 -7.21
N PRO A 262 9.59 15.13 -7.06
CA PRO A 262 8.75 14.72 -5.95
C PRO A 262 9.46 14.98 -4.62
N GLU A 263 8.68 15.37 -3.60
CA GLU A 263 9.17 15.44 -2.22
C GLU A 263 9.37 14.02 -1.64
N LYS A 264 8.54 13.08 -2.09
CA LYS A 264 8.56 11.68 -1.65
C LYS A 264 9.77 10.96 -2.28
N LYS A 265 10.64 10.40 -1.43
CA LYS A 265 11.84 9.65 -1.84
C LYS A 265 11.52 8.41 -2.68
N GLN A 266 10.32 7.85 -2.50
CA GLN A 266 9.83 6.66 -3.19
C GLN A 266 9.45 6.93 -4.65
N VAL A 267 9.28 8.19 -5.05
CA VAL A 267 8.91 8.54 -6.43
C VAL A 267 10.16 9.05 -7.11
N GLU A 268 10.59 8.42 -8.19
CA GLU A 268 11.70 8.91 -8.99
C GLU A 268 11.22 10.10 -9.81
N GLY A 269 11.90 11.24 -9.64
CA GLY A 269 11.63 12.43 -10.45
C GLY A 269 11.95 12.20 -11.93
N CYS A 270 11.32 12.97 -12.80
CA CYS A 270 11.55 12.87 -14.24
C CYS A 270 11.71 14.25 -14.87
N ARG A 271 12.32 14.28 -16.04
CA ARG A 271 12.57 15.50 -16.79
C ARG A 271 12.30 15.28 -18.27
N GLU A 272 11.59 16.20 -18.87
CA GLU A 272 11.28 16.20 -20.30
C GLU A 272 11.72 17.53 -20.92
N THR A 273 12.22 17.50 -22.16
CA THR A 273 12.59 18.70 -22.90
C THR A 273 11.93 18.68 -24.27
N GLU A 274 11.29 19.80 -24.64
CA GLU A 274 10.54 19.93 -25.88
C GLU A 274 10.79 21.30 -26.52
N LYS A 275 10.74 21.36 -27.85
CA LYS A 275 10.82 22.63 -28.58
C LYS A 275 9.43 23.22 -28.81
N ILE A 276 9.27 24.48 -28.45
CA ILE A 276 8.08 25.27 -28.76
C ILE A 276 8.38 26.15 -29.96
N GLU A 277 7.76 25.82 -31.10
CA GLU A 277 7.92 26.60 -32.33
C GLU A 277 6.92 27.76 -32.40
N PHE A 278 7.40 28.96 -32.61
CA PHE A 278 6.59 30.15 -32.84
C PHE A 278 6.62 30.49 -34.34
N LYS A 279 5.46 30.40 -34.98
CA LYS A 279 5.29 30.84 -36.37
C LYS A 279 5.34 32.36 -36.40
N GLN A 280 6.25 32.92 -37.18
CA GLN A 280 6.35 34.36 -37.37
C GLN A 280 5.49 34.79 -38.55
N ASN A 281 4.72 35.86 -38.36
CA ASN A 281 3.91 36.42 -39.43
C ASN A 281 4.77 37.31 -40.32
N TYR A 282 5.09 36.80 -41.51
CA TYR A 282 5.86 37.48 -42.57
C TYR A 282 5.21 38.79 -43.08
N ALA A 283 3.98 39.08 -42.64
CA ALA A 283 3.20 40.23 -43.08
C ALA A 283 3.86 41.58 -42.74
N SER A 284 4.72 41.67 -41.73
CA SER A 284 5.28 42.96 -41.28
C SER A 284 6.28 43.56 -42.27
N TRP A 285 7.08 42.75 -42.98
CA TRP A 285 8.05 43.28 -43.95
C TRP A 285 7.37 43.82 -45.20
N TRP A 286 6.31 43.16 -45.67
CA TRP A 286 5.51 43.67 -46.78
C TRP A 286 4.82 45.00 -46.45
N TRP A 287 4.28 45.15 -45.24
CA TRP A 287 3.72 46.44 -44.81
C TRP A 287 4.79 47.53 -44.69
N ALA A 288 5.98 47.21 -44.19
CA ALA A 288 7.10 48.16 -44.15
C ALA A 288 7.52 48.58 -45.57
N VAL A 289 7.63 47.63 -46.51
CA VAL A 289 7.92 47.90 -47.92
C VAL A 289 6.82 48.74 -48.57
N ILE A 290 5.54 48.43 -48.32
CA ILE A 290 4.40 49.22 -48.82
C ILE A 290 4.44 50.65 -48.26
N ILE A 291 4.71 50.83 -46.97
CA ILE A 291 4.83 52.16 -46.34
C ILE A 291 5.99 52.94 -46.96
N ILE A 292 7.15 52.31 -47.17
CA ILE A 292 8.30 52.94 -47.83
C ILE A 292 7.96 53.33 -49.27
N ILE A 293 7.28 52.46 -50.03
CA ILE A 293 6.85 52.75 -51.41
C ILE A 293 5.87 53.92 -51.43
N ILE A 294 4.85 53.92 -50.55
CA ILE A 294 3.88 55.03 -50.42
C ILE A 294 4.61 56.33 -50.08
N TRP A 295 5.57 56.29 -49.15
CA TRP A 295 6.34 57.47 -48.75
C TRP A 295 7.19 58.03 -49.90
N ILE A 296 7.85 57.17 -50.68
CA ILE A 296 8.59 57.57 -51.89
C ILE A 296 7.66 58.19 -52.93
N ILE A 297 6.49 57.58 -53.17
CA ILE A 297 5.48 58.10 -54.10
C ILE A 297 4.99 59.49 -53.64
N SER A 298 4.70 59.65 -52.34
CA SER A 298 4.29 60.95 -51.79
C SER A 298 5.39 62.01 -51.93
N MET A 299 6.67 61.67 -51.75
CA MET A 299 7.77 62.61 -51.99
C MET A 299 7.87 63.00 -53.46
N LEU A 300 7.73 62.06 -54.39
CA LEU A 300 7.78 62.32 -55.83
C LEU A 300 6.61 63.17 -56.31
N LEU A 301 5.42 63.01 -55.73
CA LEU A 301 4.22 63.81 -56.06
C LEU A 301 4.21 65.19 -55.40
N SER A 302 5.03 65.42 -54.36
CA SER A 302 5.11 66.69 -53.63
C SER A 302 6.30 67.56 -54.06
N ALA A 303 7.12 67.09 -55.01
CA ALA A 303 8.16 67.89 -55.62
C ALA A 303 7.53 68.85 -56.66
N PRO A 304 7.68 70.18 -56.50
CA PRO A 304 7.05 71.19 -57.37
C PRO A 304 7.63 71.24 -58.79
#